data_AF-A0A961DT93-F1
#
_entry.id   AF-A0A961DT93-F1
#
_cell.length_a   1.000
_cell.length_b   1.000
_cell.length_c   1.000
_cell.angle_alpha   90.00
_cell.angle_beta   90.00
_cell.angle_gamma   90.00
#
_symmetry.space_group_name_H-M   'P 1'
#
loop_
_entity.id
_entity.type
_entity.pdbx_description
1 polymer ?
#
loop_
_entity_poly.entity_id
_entity_poly.type
_entity_poly.pdbx_seq_one_letter_code
_entity_poly.pdbx_strand_id
1 'polypeptide(L)'
;MSKKRPDDDLPRRKRRVPAWWADAKLGIFVHWTPASVPGFAPTGRDIGSLMVDPGPHPLSEIPYSEWYENSLRFENSSVARFHREHYGSRPYRAFADEFVAGLERWDPTAWAR
;
A
#
# COMPACT_ATOMS: atom_id res chain seq x y z
N MET A 1 6.45 -33.33 -27.24
CA MET A 1 7.03 -33.51 -25.88
C MET A 1 6.59 -32.32 -25.04
N SER A 2 5.71 -32.52 -24.05
CA SER A 2 5.23 -31.43 -23.19
C SER A 2 6.32 -31.04 -22.21
N LYS A 3 6.71 -29.76 -22.18
CA LYS A 3 7.76 -29.23 -21.32
C LYS A 3 7.22 -29.14 -19.89
N LYS A 4 7.81 -29.90 -18.96
CA LYS A 4 7.49 -29.90 -17.53
C LYS A 4 7.61 -28.47 -16.99
N ARG A 5 6.58 -27.97 -16.29
CA ARG A 5 6.59 -26.61 -15.72
C ARG A 5 7.43 -26.59 -14.44
N PRO A 6 8.08 -25.46 -14.09
CA PRO A 6 8.95 -25.35 -12.91
C PRO A 6 8.30 -25.81 -11.59
N ASP A 7 6.98 -25.73 -11.51
CA ASP A 7 6.20 -26.02 -10.30
C ASP A 7 5.72 -27.47 -10.19
N ASP A 8 5.97 -28.32 -11.20
CA ASP A 8 5.44 -29.69 -11.24
C ASP A 8 6.04 -30.59 -10.14
N ASP A 9 7.19 -30.21 -9.55
CA ASP A 9 7.86 -30.91 -8.44
C ASP A 9 7.63 -30.29 -7.06
N LEU A 10 6.91 -29.16 -6.98
CA LEU A 10 6.52 -28.62 -5.69
C LEU A 10 5.49 -29.55 -5.05
N PRO A 11 5.63 -29.91 -3.75
CA PRO A 11 4.65 -30.75 -3.09
C PRO A 11 3.27 -30.10 -3.23
N ARG A 12 2.38 -30.75 -3.99
CA ARG A 12 1.01 -30.29 -4.19
C ARG A 12 0.42 -29.97 -2.82
N ARG A 13 -0.01 -28.72 -2.61
CA ARG A 13 -0.51 -28.19 -1.34
C ARG A 13 -1.66 -29.05 -0.80
N LYS A 14 -1.35 -30.07 0.00
CA LYS A 14 -2.34 -30.93 0.69
C LYS A 14 -3.08 -30.19 1.82
N ARG A 15 -2.63 -28.98 2.19
CA ARG A 15 -3.25 -28.19 3.24
C ARG A 15 -4.54 -27.55 2.73
N ARG A 16 -5.67 -28.08 3.21
CA ARG A 16 -6.99 -27.45 3.01
C ARG A 16 -7.04 -26.12 3.77
N VAL A 17 -7.87 -25.21 3.28
CA VAL A 17 -8.22 -23.98 4.01
C VAL A 17 -8.87 -24.39 5.34
N PRO A 18 -8.38 -23.88 6.49
CA PRO A 18 -8.97 -24.20 7.79
C PRO A 18 -10.44 -23.79 7.89
N ALA A 19 -11.25 -24.57 8.61
CA ALA A 19 -12.68 -24.32 8.78
C ALA A 19 -12.95 -22.90 9.34
N TRP A 20 -12.23 -22.47 10.37
CA TRP A 20 -12.41 -21.14 10.97
C TRP A 20 -12.25 -19.99 9.95
N TRP A 21 -11.31 -20.10 9.00
CA TRP A 21 -11.10 -19.09 7.96
C TRP A 21 -12.21 -19.15 6.92
N ALA A 22 -12.56 -20.37 6.51
CA ALA A 22 -13.65 -20.59 5.59
C ALA A 22 -14.97 -20.06 6.16
N ASP A 23 -15.22 -20.21 7.47
CA ASP A 23 -16.44 -19.81 8.16
C ASP A 23 -16.49 -18.33 8.52
N ALA A 24 -15.35 -17.64 8.66
CA ALA A 24 -15.29 -16.24 9.07
C ALA A 24 -15.98 -15.26 8.10
N LYS A 25 -15.83 -15.47 6.78
CA LYS A 25 -16.40 -14.68 5.64
C LYS A 25 -15.99 -13.20 5.54
N LEU A 26 -15.84 -12.50 6.66
CA LEU A 26 -15.51 -11.08 6.76
C LEU A 26 -14.29 -10.91 7.66
N GLY A 27 -13.36 -10.07 7.22
CA GLY A 27 -12.20 -9.64 8.00
C GLY A 27 -11.93 -8.17 7.75
N ILE A 28 -11.39 -7.50 8.76
CA ILE A 28 -10.94 -6.11 8.66
C ILE A 28 -9.46 -6.11 8.32
N PHE A 29 -9.08 -5.31 7.33
CA PHE A 29 -7.69 -5.11 6.96
C PHE A 29 -7.31 -3.64 7.15
N VAL A 30 -6.19 -3.39 7.83
CA VAL A 30 -5.74 -2.04 8.19
C VAL A 30 -4.38 -1.76 7.55
N HIS A 31 -4.32 -0.77 6.67
CA HIS A 31 -3.07 -0.17 6.21
C HIS A 31 -2.78 1.07 7.04
N TRP A 32 -1.91 0.93 8.02
CA TRP A 32 -1.50 2.03 8.91
C TRP A 32 0.02 2.09 8.99
N THR A 33 0.58 3.11 8.36
CA THR A 33 2.02 3.25 8.12
C THR A 33 2.41 4.72 8.24
N PRO A 34 3.70 5.10 8.18
CA PRO A 34 4.09 6.52 8.13
C PRO A 34 3.43 7.31 7.00
N ALA A 35 3.04 6.68 5.89
CA ALA A 35 2.30 7.33 4.81
C ALA A 35 0.88 7.77 5.22
N SER A 36 0.34 7.23 6.33
CA SER A 36 -0.92 7.69 6.93
C SER A 36 -0.82 9.11 7.53
N VAL A 37 0.40 9.62 7.78
CA VAL A 37 0.61 11.00 8.25
C VAL A 37 0.27 12.02 7.16
N PRO A 38 0.87 11.97 5.94
CA PRO A 38 0.45 12.84 4.85
C PRO A 38 -0.90 12.43 4.25
N GLY A 39 -1.27 11.14 4.32
CA GLY A 39 -2.63 10.68 4.02
C GLY A 39 -3.14 11.00 2.61
N PHE A 40 -2.25 11.13 1.62
CA PHE A 40 -2.59 11.65 0.30
C PHE A 40 -2.23 10.69 -0.83
N ALA A 41 -3.11 10.60 -1.83
CA ALA A 41 -2.87 9.98 -3.13
C ALA A 41 -3.79 10.62 -4.19
N PRO A 42 -3.41 10.65 -5.47
CA PRO A 42 -4.30 11.05 -6.55
C PRO A 42 -5.46 10.05 -6.70
N THR A 43 -6.70 10.51 -6.92
CA THR A 43 -7.89 9.64 -7.05
C THR A 43 -8.44 9.53 -8.48
N GLY A 44 -7.76 10.14 -9.46
CA GLY A 44 -8.27 10.28 -10.82
C GLY A 44 -8.28 9.00 -11.66
N ARG A 45 -7.59 7.94 -11.22
CA ARG A 45 -7.46 6.67 -11.95
C ARG A 45 -7.36 5.48 -11.01
N ASP A 46 -7.87 4.33 -11.44
CA ASP A 46 -7.72 3.07 -10.71
C ASP A 46 -6.43 2.33 -11.07
N ILE A 47 -5.99 1.45 -10.16
CA ILE A 47 -4.75 0.66 -10.31
C ILE A 47 -4.77 -0.25 -11.55
N GLY A 48 -5.92 -0.81 -11.91
CA GLY A 48 -6.06 -1.72 -13.03
C GLY A 48 -5.71 -1.01 -14.34
N SER A 49 -6.21 0.21 -14.50
CA SER A 49 -5.87 1.06 -15.65
C SER A 49 -4.39 1.42 -15.70
N LEU A 50 -3.75 1.68 -14.55
CA LEU A 50 -2.33 2.10 -14.48
C LEU A 50 -1.38 0.94 -14.81
N MET A 51 -1.74 -0.29 -14.42
CA MET A 51 -0.91 -1.47 -14.68
C MET A 51 -0.80 -1.82 -16.17
N VAL A 52 -1.76 -1.39 -17.00
CA VAL A 52 -1.79 -1.66 -18.45
C VAL A 52 -1.42 -0.43 -19.28
N ASP A 53 -1.10 0.69 -18.63
CA ASP A 53 -0.74 1.92 -19.31
C ASP A 53 0.70 1.83 -19.86
N PRO A 54 0.92 2.06 -21.17
CA PRO A 54 2.24 1.97 -21.78
C PRO A 54 3.11 3.22 -21.54
N GLY A 55 2.61 4.22 -20.82
CA GLY A 55 3.34 5.43 -20.47
C GLY A 55 4.62 5.13 -19.66
N PRO A 56 5.54 6.10 -19.55
CA PRO A 56 6.85 5.87 -18.96
C PRO A 56 6.79 5.53 -17.47
N HIS A 57 5.85 6.12 -16.71
CA HIS A 57 5.75 5.95 -15.25
C HIS A 57 4.29 5.97 -14.73
N PRO A 58 3.40 5.07 -15.17
CA PRO A 58 2.01 5.09 -14.73
C PRO A 58 1.87 4.89 -13.21
N LEU A 59 2.78 4.13 -12.59
CA LEU A 59 2.79 3.92 -11.14
C LEU A 59 3.21 5.15 -10.32
N SER A 60 3.58 6.27 -10.95
CA SER A 60 3.81 7.53 -10.25
C SER A 60 2.52 8.19 -9.74
N GLU A 61 1.39 7.86 -10.37
CA GLU A 61 0.05 8.40 -10.06
C GLU A 61 -0.87 7.34 -9.41
N ILE A 62 -0.29 6.44 -8.62
CA ILE A 62 -1.04 5.37 -7.97
C ILE A 62 -2.04 5.92 -6.93
N PRO A 63 -3.29 5.44 -6.90
CA PRO A 63 -4.33 5.94 -5.99
C PRO A 63 -4.24 5.37 -4.56
N TYR A 64 -3.06 4.93 -4.17
CA TYR A 64 -2.80 4.21 -2.92
C TYR A 64 -1.87 5.06 -2.04
N SER A 65 -2.39 5.56 -0.92
CA SER A 65 -1.63 6.45 -0.05
C SER A 65 -0.45 5.73 0.60
N GLU A 66 -0.51 4.41 0.81
CA GLU A 66 0.63 3.63 1.31
C GLU A 66 1.82 3.58 0.34
N TRP A 67 1.62 3.99 -0.93
CA TRP A 67 2.67 4.14 -1.94
C TRP A 67 3.27 5.55 -2.00
N TYR A 68 2.94 6.43 -1.05
CA TYR A 68 3.38 7.83 -1.04
C TYR A 68 4.89 7.98 -1.30
N GLU A 69 5.76 7.22 -0.62
CA GLU A 69 7.21 7.30 -0.81
C GLU A 69 7.63 6.94 -2.24
N ASN A 70 6.98 5.97 -2.87
CA ASN A 70 7.26 5.61 -4.26
C ASN A 70 6.90 6.77 -5.19
N SER A 71 5.69 7.30 -5.09
CA SER A 71 5.23 8.42 -5.94
C SER A 71 6.05 9.70 -5.71
N LEU A 72 6.53 9.92 -4.48
CA LEU A 72 7.37 11.07 -4.13
C LEU A 72 8.71 11.07 -4.89
N ARG A 73 9.21 9.91 -5.34
CA ARG A 73 10.46 9.81 -6.12
C ARG A 73 10.32 10.41 -7.52
N PHE A 74 9.10 10.62 -8.00
CA PHE A 74 8.83 11.21 -9.30
C PHE A 74 8.50 12.69 -9.12
N GLU A 75 9.42 13.57 -9.53
CA GLU A 75 9.34 15.02 -9.29
C GLU A 75 8.03 15.67 -9.77
N ASN A 76 7.48 15.15 -10.87
CA ASN A 76 6.27 15.65 -11.51
C ASN A 76 4.97 14.98 -11.02
N SER A 77 5.04 14.03 -10.08
CA SER A 77 3.85 13.35 -9.59
C SER A 77 2.93 14.27 -8.78
N SER A 78 1.65 13.91 -8.71
CA SER A 78 0.70 14.57 -7.83
C SER A 78 1.15 14.55 -6.37
N VAL A 79 1.75 13.45 -5.92
CA VAL A 79 2.31 13.32 -4.56
C VAL A 79 3.48 14.29 -4.36
N ALA A 80 4.42 14.39 -5.29
CA ALA A 80 5.56 15.30 -5.16
C ALA A 80 5.13 16.77 -5.14
N ARG A 81 4.11 17.14 -5.92
CA ARG A 81 3.51 18.47 -5.89
C ARG A 81 2.87 18.77 -4.53
N PHE A 82 2.01 17.88 -4.05
CA PHE A 82 1.37 17.99 -2.75
C PHE A 82 2.41 18.08 -1.62
N HIS A 83 3.46 17.26 -1.69
CA HIS A 83 4.52 17.23 -0.71
C HIS A 83 5.28 18.56 -0.62
N ARG A 84 5.67 19.14 -1.76
CA ARG A 84 6.34 20.44 -1.79
C ARG A 84 5.47 21.55 -1.22
N GLU A 85 4.18 21.52 -1.51
CA GLU A 85 3.22 22.54 -1.03
C GLU A 85 3.01 22.49 0.49
N HIS A 86 2.92 21.29 1.08
CA HIS A 86 2.55 21.12 2.49
C HIS A 86 3.74 20.89 3.43
N TYR A 87 4.82 20.29 2.93
CA TYR A 87 5.96 19.85 3.73
C TYR A 87 7.32 20.35 3.19
N GLY A 88 7.33 21.04 2.06
CA GLY A 88 8.56 21.57 1.46
C GLY A 88 9.56 20.47 1.10
N SER A 89 10.74 20.53 1.71
CA SER A 89 11.83 19.57 1.51
C SER A 89 11.92 18.49 2.60
N ARG A 90 10.88 18.33 3.42
CA ARG A 90 10.87 17.33 4.51
C ARG A 90 11.10 15.92 3.92
N PRO A 91 12.12 15.17 4.36
CA PRO A 91 12.29 13.81 3.84
C PRO A 91 11.13 12.92 4.31
N TYR A 92 10.66 12.00 3.47
CA TYR A 92 9.57 11.06 3.83
C TYR A 92 9.81 10.34 5.17
N ARG A 93 11.05 9.94 5.44
CA ARG A 93 11.42 9.25 6.69
C ARG A 93 11.11 10.07 7.96
N ALA A 94 11.05 11.40 7.88
CA ALA A 94 10.69 12.24 9.01
C ALA A 94 9.20 12.14 9.41
N PHE A 95 8.34 11.50 8.61
CA PHE A 95 6.99 11.15 9.04
C PHE A 95 6.96 9.97 10.01
N ALA A 96 8.05 9.19 10.12
CA ALA A 96 8.11 8.07 11.06
C ALA A 96 7.98 8.56 12.52
N ASP A 97 8.66 9.66 12.87
CA ASP A 97 8.60 10.22 14.23
C ASP A 97 7.19 10.70 14.57
N GLU A 98 6.51 11.35 13.62
CA GLU A 98 5.13 11.83 13.78
C GLU A 98 4.12 10.68 13.86
N PHE A 99 4.34 9.62 13.07
CA PHE A 99 3.56 8.39 13.15
C PHE A 99 3.70 7.73 14.53
N VAL A 100 4.93 7.62 15.05
CA VAL A 100 5.21 7.06 16.38
C VAL A 100 4.60 7.93 17.48
N ALA A 101 4.72 9.26 17.40
CA ALA A 101 4.07 10.17 18.34
C ALA A 101 2.53 10.02 18.32
N GLY A 102 1.95 9.74 17.14
CA GLY A 102 0.52 9.46 17.00
C GLY A 102 0.02 8.25 17.81
N LEU A 103 0.91 7.29 18.12
CA LEU A 103 0.57 6.10 18.91
C LEU A 103 0.14 6.44 20.34
N GLU A 104 0.55 7.58 20.89
CA GLU A 104 0.14 8.03 22.23
C GLU A 104 -1.38 8.20 22.37
N ARG A 105 -2.07 8.43 21.26
CA ARG A 105 -3.54 8.58 21.20
C ARG A 105 -4.25 7.33 20.69
N TRP A 106 -3.51 6.27 20.38
CA TRP A 106 -4.08 5.05 19.82
C TRP A 106 -4.49 4.09 20.94
N ASP A 107 -5.77 3.71 20.96
CA ASP A 107 -6.29 2.65 21.83
C ASP A 107 -6.60 1.40 20.98
N PRO A 108 -5.73 0.37 21.00
CA PRO A 108 -5.98 -0.86 20.25
C PRO A 108 -7.18 -1.65 20.78
N THR A 109 -7.53 -1.48 22.06
CA THR A 109 -8.70 -2.16 22.65
C THR A 109 -9.98 -1.52 22.15
N ALA A 110 -10.02 -0.19 22.02
CA ALA A 110 -11.17 0.50 21.43
C ALA A 110 -11.39 0.10 19.96
N TRP A 111 -10.33 -0.10 19.18
CA TRP A 111 -10.45 -0.56 17.78
C TRP A 111 -10.97 -1.99 17.63
N ALA A 112 -10.72 -2.85 18.62
CA ALA A 112 -11.12 -4.26 18.58
C ALA A 112 -12.54 -4.52 19.08
N ARG A 113 -13.24 -3.49 19.59
CA ARG A 113 -14.62 -3.56 20.09
C ARG A 113 -15.62 -3.35 18.96
#